data_AF-A0A1V4XWI7-F1
#
_entry.id   AF-A0A1V4XWI7-F1
#
_cell.length_a   1.000
_cell.length_b   1.000
_cell.length_c   1.000
_cell.angle_alpha   90.00
_cell.angle_beta   90.00
_cell.angle_gamma   90.00
#
_symmetry.space_group_name_H-M   'P 1'
#
loop_
_entity.id
_entity.type
_entity.pdbx_description
1 polymer ?
#
loop_
_entity_poly.entity_id
_entity_poly.type
_entity_poly.pdbx_seq_one_letter_code
_entity_poly.pdbx_strand_id
1 'polypeptide(L)'
;MKMRGIEVPLLGNIFLLSYPAARLMKENRLPGCVVTDELLAQLDRERGLPDKGLEARLLRAAKMYAILKGLGYSGAHIGGHMVSYEQVTAVIEKGEELSDSWEELVKEFQYPLPGGFYFFQKDQRSGLNELLPTELKGSSSDVSGNGLYGFSRFCHNLFFDPGKKGFAIMRRLAMKVKGSRMEKPFHKLEYLLKTMLYGCRDCGDCALVDVAFLCPMSQCPKHQRNGPCGGSYQGWCEVYPGTQKCIYVKAYTRLKRWGRESQLETVLVPPCNWDLDSSSGWLNYFLGKDHTARRLGIEEPSDKSIKSG
;
A
#
# COMPACT_ATOMS: atom_id res chain seq x y z
N MET A 1 -7.80 -7.36 -9.50
CA MET A 1 -8.11 -6.60 -10.74
C MET A 1 -9.53 -6.85 -11.22
N LYS A 2 -9.93 -8.10 -11.49
CA LYS A 2 -11.32 -8.46 -11.90
C LYS A 2 -12.43 -7.83 -11.02
N MET A 3 -12.35 -7.96 -9.70
CA MET A 3 -13.32 -7.33 -8.76
C MET A 3 -13.47 -5.81 -8.90
N ARG A 4 -12.50 -5.12 -9.48
CA ARG A 4 -12.50 -3.66 -9.63
C ARG A 4 -12.77 -3.22 -11.08
N GLY A 5 -13.10 -4.17 -11.98
CA GLY A 5 -13.29 -3.87 -13.40
C GLY A 5 -12.04 -3.32 -14.09
N ILE A 6 -10.85 -3.64 -13.59
CA ILE A 6 -9.59 -3.20 -14.18
C ILE A 6 -9.20 -4.22 -15.26
N GLU A 7 -9.32 -3.80 -16.51
CA GLU A 7 -8.99 -4.59 -17.70
C GLU A 7 -7.65 -4.10 -18.28
N VAL A 8 -6.55 -4.66 -17.77
CA VAL A 8 -5.20 -4.41 -18.28
C VAL A 8 -4.50 -5.74 -18.56
N PRO A 9 -3.66 -5.84 -19.60
CA PRO A 9 -2.84 -7.02 -19.84
C PRO A 9 -1.97 -7.33 -18.62
N LEU A 10 -1.96 -8.59 -18.19
CA LEU A 10 -1.17 -9.04 -17.05
C LEU A 10 0.01 -9.87 -17.50
N LEU A 11 1.20 -9.53 -17.00
CA LEU A 11 2.41 -10.32 -17.17
C LEU A 11 2.74 -11.04 -15.86
N GLY A 12 2.91 -12.36 -15.92
CA GLY A 12 3.33 -13.15 -14.77
C GLY A 12 4.85 -13.13 -14.61
N ASN A 13 5.36 -12.87 -13.41
CA ASN A 13 6.80 -12.91 -13.16
C ASN A 13 7.20 -14.31 -12.66
N ILE A 14 8.02 -15.01 -13.44
CA ILE A 14 8.57 -16.33 -13.11
C ILE A 14 10.05 -16.15 -12.75
N PHE A 15 10.40 -16.35 -11.49
CA PHE A 15 11.78 -16.28 -11.04
C PHE A 15 12.37 -17.68 -10.92
N LEU A 16 13.49 -17.96 -11.61
CA LEU A 16 14.25 -19.21 -11.48
C LEU A 16 14.91 -19.28 -10.09
N LEU A 17 14.09 -19.66 -9.12
CA LEU A 17 14.40 -19.53 -7.71
C LEU A 17 15.46 -20.53 -7.25
N SER A 18 16.66 -20.01 -6.96
CA SER A 18 17.75 -20.78 -6.35
C SER A 18 17.60 -20.83 -4.83
N TYR A 19 18.18 -21.86 -4.19
CA TYR A 19 18.19 -21.97 -2.74
C TYR A 19 18.76 -20.72 -2.02
N PRO A 20 19.91 -20.14 -2.43
CA PRO A 20 20.42 -18.93 -1.77
C PRO A 20 19.45 -17.75 -1.83
N ALA A 21 18.80 -17.54 -2.98
CA ALA A 21 17.80 -16.48 -3.13
C ALA A 21 16.55 -16.76 -2.29
N ALA A 22 16.07 -18.00 -2.29
CA ALA A 22 14.93 -18.43 -1.50
C ALA A 22 15.14 -18.25 0.01
N ARG A 23 16.36 -18.55 0.49
CA ARG A 23 16.74 -18.32 1.88
C ARG A 23 16.68 -16.83 2.25
N LEU A 24 17.18 -15.94 1.40
CA LEU A 24 17.08 -14.49 1.63
C LEU A 24 15.63 -14.00 1.69
N MET A 25 14.76 -14.53 0.83
CA MET A 25 13.32 -14.21 0.86
C MET A 25 12.66 -14.74 2.13
N LYS A 26 12.96 -15.98 2.55
CA LYS A 26 12.46 -16.57 3.80
C LYS A 26 12.87 -15.77 5.04
N GLU A 27 14.11 -15.30 5.08
CA GLU A 27 14.67 -14.47 6.16
C GLU A 27 14.15 -13.01 6.10
N ASN A 28 13.25 -12.68 5.17
CA ASN A 28 12.76 -11.33 4.92
C ASN A 28 13.88 -10.30 4.68
N ARG A 29 14.99 -10.73 4.07
CA ARG A 29 16.08 -9.85 3.62
C ARG A 29 15.80 -9.23 2.25
N LEU A 30 14.80 -9.75 1.54
CA LEU A 30 14.23 -9.20 0.32
C LEU A 30 12.76 -8.85 0.58
N PRO A 31 12.46 -7.59 0.96
CA PRO A 31 11.11 -7.19 1.32
C PRO A 31 10.11 -7.42 0.19
N GLY A 32 8.91 -7.88 0.54
CA GLY A 32 7.83 -8.14 -0.41
C GLY A 32 7.91 -9.50 -1.13
N CYS A 33 8.97 -10.28 -0.93
CA CYS A 33 9.08 -11.65 -1.44
C CYS A 33 8.93 -12.64 -0.29
N VAL A 34 8.06 -13.64 -0.44
CA VAL A 34 7.81 -14.63 0.62
C VAL A 34 8.11 -16.04 0.11
N VAL A 35 8.90 -16.76 0.88
CA VAL A 35 9.16 -18.20 0.71
C VAL A 35 8.78 -18.89 2.01
N THR A 36 7.99 -19.97 1.93
CA THR A 36 7.59 -20.75 3.11
C THR A 36 8.68 -21.73 3.52
N ASP A 37 8.56 -22.29 4.73
CA ASP A 37 9.47 -23.35 5.19
C ASP A 37 9.41 -24.58 4.28
N GLU A 38 8.22 -24.93 3.81
CA GLU A 38 7.99 -26.05 2.90
C GLU A 38 8.71 -25.86 1.54
N LEU A 39 8.54 -24.69 0.91
CA LEU A 39 9.22 -24.39 -0.35
C LEU A 39 10.75 -24.35 -0.16
N LEU A 40 11.24 -23.76 0.93
CA LEU A 40 12.67 -23.73 1.21
C LEU A 40 13.24 -25.15 1.40
N ALA A 41 12.54 -26.01 2.15
CA ALA A 41 12.93 -27.41 2.35
C ALA A 41 12.92 -28.21 1.05
N GLN A 42 12.00 -27.93 0.14
CA GLN A 42 12.03 -28.51 -1.21
C GLN A 42 13.29 -28.11 -1.97
N LEU A 43 13.59 -26.81 -2.03
CA LEU A 43 14.79 -26.32 -2.70
C LEU A 43 16.08 -26.82 -2.04
N ASP A 44 16.05 -27.07 -0.73
CA ASP A 44 17.16 -27.66 0.03
C ASP A 44 17.47 -29.10 -0.40
N ARG A 45 16.42 -29.91 -0.65
CA ARG A 45 16.59 -31.25 -1.20
C ARG A 45 17.12 -31.22 -2.62
N GLU A 46 16.56 -30.35 -3.46
CA GLU A 46 16.94 -30.23 -4.87
C GLU A 46 18.39 -29.77 -5.06
N ARG A 47 18.91 -28.88 -4.21
CA ARG A 47 20.33 -28.46 -4.32
C ARG A 47 21.32 -29.59 -4.02
N GLY A 48 20.87 -30.69 -3.41
CA GLY A 48 21.67 -31.90 -3.17
C GLY A 48 21.79 -32.82 -4.38
N LEU A 49 21.05 -32.57 -5.47
CA LEU A 49 21.11 -33.35 -6.71
C LEU A 49 22.42 -33.09 -7.48
N PRO A 50 22.84 -34.01 -8.39
CA PRO A 50 24.09 -33.86 -9.14
C PRO A 50 24.21 -32.55 -9.94
N ASP A 51 23.10 -32.05 -10.47
CA ASP A 51 22.98 -30.80 -11.22
C ASP A 51 22.76 -29.56 -10.32
N LYS A 52 22.83 -29.74 -9.00
CA LYS A 52 22.51 -28.73 -7.97
C LYS A 52 21.07 -28.19 -8.11
N GLY A 53 20.14 -29.01 -8.58
CA GLY A 53 18.73 -28.69 -8.71
C GLY A 53 18.42 -27.73 -9.86
N LEU A 54 19.20 -27.73 -10.94
CA LEU A 54 18.94 -26.92 -12.12
C LEU A 54 17.69 -27.41 -12.86
N GLU A 55 17.63 -28.69 -13.21
CA GLU A 55 16.51 -29.30 -13.92
C GLU A 55 15.20 -29.15 -13.15
N ALA A 56 15.23 -29.40 -11.83
CA ALA A 56 14.07 -29.20 -10.97
C ALA A 56 13.56 -27.74 -10.97
N ARG A 57 14.47 -26.77 -11.00
CA ARG A 57 14.13 -25.34 -11.09
C ARG A 57 13.54 -24.97 -12.45
N LEU A 58 14.11 -25.47 -13.54
CA LEU A 58 13.60 -25.24 -14.89
C LEU A 58 12.22 -25.86 -15.06
N LEU A 59 12.03 -27.10 -14.61
CA LEU A 59 10.75 -27.78 -14.66
C LEU A 59 9.68 -27.05 -13.83
N ARG A 60 10.01 -26.59 -12.63
CA ARG A 60 9.08 -25.79 -11.82
C ARG A 60 8.70 -24.48 -12.50
N ALA A 61 9.66 -23.79 -13.11
CA ALA A 61 9.40 -22.58 -13.89
C ALA A 61 8.52 -22.86 -15.13
N ALA A 62 8.73 -23.97 -15.83
CA ALA A 62 7.90 -24.40 -16.95
C ALA A 62 6.45 -24.70 -16.51
N LYS A 63 6.27 -25.37 -15.37
CA LYS A 63 4.93 -25.56 -14.79
C LYS A 63 4.26 -24.24 -14.41
N MET A 64 4.99 -23.28 -13.84
CA MET A 64 4.46 -21.94 -13.56
C MET A 64 4.07 -21.20 -14.84
N TYR A 65 4.84 -21.36 -15.92
CA TYR A 65 4.51 -20.81 -17.24
C TYR A 65 3.18 -21.38 -17.76
N ALA A 66 3.03 -22.71 -17.74
CA ALA A 66 1.80 -23.39 -18.14
C ALA A 66 0.59 -22.87 -17.35
N ILE A 67 0.71 -22.76 -16.02
CA ILE A 67 -0.34 -22.22 -15.15
C ILE A 67 -0.70 -20.77 -15.50
N LEU A 68 0.30 -19.89 -15.70
CA LEU A 68 0.04 -18.50 -16.06
C LEU A 68 -0.69 -18.38 -17.40
N LYS A 69 -0.30 -19.18 -18.39
CA LYS A 69 -0.96 -19.25 -19.69
C LYS A 69 -2.42 -19.72 -19.55
N GLY A 70 -2.65 -20.82 -18.83
CA GLY A 70 -4.00 -21.34 -18.56
C GLY A 70 -4.90 -20.37 -17.79
N LEU A 71 -4.33 -19.58 -16.88
CA LEU A 71 -5.04 -18.51 -16.16
C LEU A 71 -5.38 -17.29 -17.05
N GLY A 72 -4.87 -17.24 -18.28
CA GLY A 72 -5.13 -16.16 -19.24
C GLY A 72 -4.22 -14.94 -19.07
N TYR A 73 -3.02 -15.08 -18.50
CA TYR A 73 -2.04 -14.01 -18.52
C TYR A 73 -1.58 -13.71 -19.96
N SER A 74 -1.31 -12.45 -20.25
CA SER A 74 -0.90 -11.98 -21.58
C SER A 74 0.57 -12.29 -21.90
N GLY A 75 1.34 -12.75 -20.92
CA GLY A 75 2.73 -13.15 -21.09
C GLY A 75 3.41 -13.46 -19.76
N ALA A 76 4.67 -13.88 -19.84
CA ALA A 76 5.51 -14.18 -18.70
C ALA A 76 6.87 -13.46 -18.81
N HIS A 77 7.33 -12.91 -17.70
CA HIS A 77 8.70 -12.44 -17.53
C HIS A 77 9.49 -13.51 -16.79
N ILE A 78 10.42 -14.16 -17.48
CA ILE A 78 11.27 -15.22 -16.92
C ILE A 78 12.61 -14.59 -16.54
N GLY A 79 12.94 -14.62 -15.25
CA GLY A 79 14.15 -13.98 -14.73
C GLY A 79 14.83 -14.78 -13.63
N GLY A 80 16.02 -14.36 -13.23
CA GLY A 80 16.83 -15.05 -12.24
C GLY A 80 18.27 -14.57 -12.26
N HIS A 81 19.11 -15.16 -11.40
CA HIS A 81 20.53 -14.84 -11.40
C HIS A 81 21.24 -15.63 -12.52
N MET A 82 21.85 -14.91 -13.47
CA MET A 82 22.60 -15.47 -14.61
C MET A 82 21.82 -16.51 -15.43
N VAL A 83 20.57 -16.19 -15.78
CA VAL A 83 19.74 -17.05 -16.63
C VAL A 83 20.25 -16.98 -18.07
N SER A 84 20.51 -18.14 -18.68
CA SER A 84 20.92 -18.21 -20.09
C SER A 84 19.73 -18.23 -21.04
N TYR A 85 19.99 -17.94 -22.32
CA TYR A 85 18.97 -18.02 -23.36
C TYR A 85 18.35 -19.42 -23.46
N GLU A 86 19.18 -20.46 -23.41
CA GLU A 86 18.79 -21.87 -23.50
C GLU A 86 17.87 -22.26 -22.35
N GLN A 87 18.14 -21.75 -21.13
CA GLN A 87 17.28 -21.98 -19.98
C GLN A 87 15.91 -21.33 -20.14
N VAL A 88 15.83 -20.13 -20.70
CA VAL A 88 14.55 -19.46 -21.00
C VAL A 88 13.77 -20.27 -22.03
N THR A 89 14.42 -20.66 -23.13
CA THR A 89 13.81 -21.47 -24.19
C THR A 89 13.29 -22.80 -23.64
N ALA A 90 14.09 -23.51 -22.84
CA ALA A 90 13.68 -24.77 -22.22
C ALA A 90 12.46 -24.62 -21.31
N VAL A 91 12.35 -23.50 -20.57
CA VAL A 91 11.17 -23.21 -19.75
C VAL A 91 9.92 -22.98 -20.60
N ILE A 92 10.06 -22.25 -21.71
CA ILE A 92 8.95 -21.95 -22.62
C ILE A 92 8.50 -23.24 -23.32
N GLU A 93 9.41 -23.95 -23.98
CA GLU A 93 9.11 -25.19 -24.70
C GLU A 93 8.46 -26.21 -23.79
N LYS A 94 9.05 -26.46 -22.60
CA LYS A 94 8.47 -27.38 -21.64
C LYS A 94 7.15 -26.89 -21.06
N GLY A 95 7.00 -25.58 -20.90
CA GLY A 95 5.76 -24.97 -20.42
C GLY A 95 4.63 -25.07 -21.43
N GLU A 96 4.93 -24.96 -22.72
CA GLU A 96 3.98 -25.18 -23.82
C GLU A 96 3.48 -26.63 -23.83
N GLU A 97 4.38 -27.61 -23.72
CA GLU A 97 4.01 -29.03 -23.60
C GLU A 97 3.07 -29.33 -22.43
N LEU A 98 3.21 -28.59 -21.33
CA LEU A 98 2.43 -28.78 -20.10
C LEU A 98 1.14 -27.94 -20.07
N SER A 99 0.93 -27.07 -21.06
CA SER A 99 -0.13 -26.05 -21.01
C SER A 99 -1.54 -26.62 -21.14
N ASP A 100 -1.72 -27.75 -21.84
CA ASP A 100 -3.02 -28.40 -22.00
C ASP A 100 -3.55 -29.05 -20.70
N SER A 101 -2.68 -29.29 -19.72
CA SER A 101 -3.02 -29.92 -18.43
C SER A 101 -2.64 -29.04 -17.23
N TRP A 102 -2.66 -27.73 -17.42
CA TRP A 102 -2.18 -26.77 -16.43
C TRP A 102 -2.99 -26.82 -15.11
N GLU A 103 -4.28 -27.17 -15.15
CA GLU A 103 -5.12 -27.26 -13.95
C GLU A 103 -4.61 -28.31 -12.95
N GLU A 104 -4.02 -29.40 -13.45
CA GLU A 104 -3.47 -30.47 -12.62
C GLU A 104 -2.23 -29.99 -11.85
N LEU A 105 -1.45 -29.10 -12.48
CA LEU A 105 -0.21 -28.55 -11.92
C LEU A 105 -0.48 -27.61 -10.74
N VAL A 106 -1.66 -26.97 -10.67
CA VAL A 106 -2.01 -26.00 -9.60
C VAL A 106 -1.84 -26.59 -8.20
N LYS A 107 -2.09 -27.91 -8.04
CA LYS A 107 -1.98 -28.61 -6.77
C LYS A 107 -0.54 -28.71 -6.26
N GLU A 108 0.45 -28.63 -7.15
CA GLU A 108 1.87 -28.65 -6.80
C GLU A 108 2.38 -27.30 -6.27
N PHE A 109 1.64 -26.21 -6.51
CA PHE A 109 2.04 -24.84 -6.15
C PHE A 109 1.29 -24.31 -4.94
N GLN A 110 1.08 -25.17 -3.94
CA GLN A 110 0.35 -24.86 -2.72
C GLN A 110 1.33 -24.75 -1.55
N TYR A 111 1.79 -23.54 -1.25
CA TYR A 111 2.71 -23.25 -0.15
C TYR A 111 2.07 -22.30 0.86
N PRO A 112 1.12 -22.76 1.69
CA PRO A 112 0.44 -21.89 2.64
C PRO A 112 1.37 -21.45 3.78
N LEU A 113 1.20 -20.21 4.24
CA LEU A 113 1.83 -19.68 5.45
C LEU A 113 0.97 -20.08 6.65
N PRO A 114 1.52 -20.78 7.65
CA PRO A 114 0.82 -21.06 8.89
C PRO A 114 0.35 -19.76 9.56
N GLY A 115 -0.95 -19.66 9.86
CA GLY A 115 -1.57 -18.45 10.41
C GLY A 115 -1.61 -17.25 9.44
N GLY A 116 -1.33 -17.47 8.15
CA GLY A 116 -1.43 -16.45 7.12
C GLY A 116 -2.87 -16.03 6.85
N PHE A 117 -3.07 -14.74 6.58
CA PHE A 117 -4.36 -14.23 6.11
C PHE A 117 -4.38 -14.19 4.58
N TYR A 118 -5.31 -14.94 3.98
CA TYR A 118 -5.56 -14.96 2.55
C TYR A 118 -6.82 -14.16 2.25
N PHE A 119 -6.67 -13.08 1.49
CA PHE A 119 -7.79 -12.16 1.22
C PHE A 119 -8.90 -12.83 0.41
N PHE A 120 -8.57 -13.76 -0.49
CA PHE A 120 -9.55 -14.53 -1.25
C PHE A 120 -9.73 -15.92 -0.64
N GLN A 121 -10.97 -16.39 -0.63
CA GLN A 121 -11.28 -17.76 -0.24
C GLN A 121 -10.70 -18.75 -1.27
N LYS A 122 -10.30 -19.93 -0.79
CA LYS A 122 -9.75 -20.98 -1.64
C LYS A 122 -10.88 -21.85 -2.20
N ASP A 123 -10.91 -22.01 -3.51
CA ASP A 123 -11.73 -23.02 -4.18
C ASP A 123 -11.11 -24.40 -3.92
N GLN A 124 -11.84 -25.26 -3.21
CA GLN A 124 -11.39 -26.61 -2.86
C GLN A 124 -11.29 -27.54 -4.08
N ARG A 125 -12.03 -27.25 -5.17
CA ARG A 125 -12.03 -28.09 -6.36
C ARG A 125 -10.81 -27.81 -7.24
N SER A 126 -10.60 -26.54 -7.60
CA SER A 126 -9.48 -26.16 -8.48
C SER A 126 -8.17 -25.92 -7.72
N GLY A 127 -8.23 -25.62 -6.42
CA GLY A 127 -7.08 -25.15 -5.66
C GLY A 127 -6.71 -23.69 -5.90
N LEU A 128 -7.47 -22.97 -6.73
CA LEU A 128 -7.32 -21.54 -7.01
C LEU A 128 -8.09 -20.67 -6.01
N ASN A 129 -8.02 -19.36 -6.20
CA ASN A 129 -8.78 -18.39 -5.41
C ASN A 129 -10.17 -18.16 -6.02
N GLU A 130 -11.18 -18.11 -5.16
CA GLU A 130 -12.50 -17.59 -5.50
C GLU A 130 -12.49 -16.05 -5.55
N LEU A 131 -13.52 -15.46 -6.16
CA LEU A 131 -13.72 -14.01 -6.13
C LEU A 131 -14.42 -13.52 -4.84
N LEU A 132 -14.46 -14.37 -3.81
CA LEU A 132 -15.05 -14.07 -2.51
C LEU A 132 -13.97 -13.64 -1.51
N PRO A 133 -14.05 -12.42 -0.97
CA PRO A 133 -13.17 -12.00 0.11
C PRO A 133 -13.37 -12.81 1.39
N THR A 134 -12.28 -13.02 2.13
CA THR A 134 -12.28 -13.62 3.46
C THR A 134 -12.59 -12.55 4.50
N GLU A 135 -13.58 -12.78 5.35
CA GLU A 135 -13.83 -11.91 6.50
C GLU A 135 -12.74 -12.06 7.56
N LEU A 136 -12.12 -10.93 7.91
CA LEU A 136 -11.11 -10.90 8.96
C LEU A 136 -11.82 -10.91 10.34
N LYS A 137 -12.02 -12.11 10.90
CA LYS A 137 -12.56 -12.31 12.26
C LYS A 137 -11.48 -12.00 13.30
N GLY A 138 -11.45 -10.79 13.83
CA GLY A 138 -10.51 -10.46 14.91
C GLY A 138 -10.34 -8.97 15.17
N SER A 139 -10.45 -8.60 16.46
CA SER A 139 -10.26 -7.26 17.01
C SER A 139 -8.79 -6.88 16.95
N SER A 140 -8.46 -5.80 16.25
CA SER A 140 -7.15 -5.16 16.36
C SER A 140 -6.98 -4.60 17.79
N SER A 141 -6.17 -5.27 18.60
CA SER A 141 -5.90 -4.97 20.01
C SER A 141 -4.96 -3.78 20.25
N ASP A 142 -4.52 -3.07 19.19
CA ASP A 142 -3.68 -1.89 19.37
C ASP A 142 -4.54 -0.66 19.70
N VAL A 143 -4.55 -0.30 20.99
CA VAL A 143 -5.39 0.74 21.60
C VAL A 143 -4.77 2.14 21.44
N SER A 144 -3.52 2.24 20.98
CA SER A 144 -2.74 3.48 21.03
C SER A 144 -3.30 4.60 20.13
N GLY A 145 -3.52 5.78 20.72
CA GLY A 145 -3.95 6.99 19.99
C GLY A 145 -5.43 7.05 19.56
N ASN A 146 -6.29 6.15 20.04
CA ASN A 146 -7.72 6.17 19.69
C ASN A 146 -8.46 7.43 20.17
N GLY A 147 -8.12 7.96 21.35
CA GLY A 147 -8.71 9.21 21.85
C GLY A 147 -8.40 10.40 20.94
N LEU A 148 -7.13 10.55 20.56
CA LEU A 148 -6.71 11.59 19.62
C LEU A 148 -7.41 11.42 18.26
N TYR A 149 -7.59 10.20 17.76
CA TYR A 149 -8.32 9.97 16.49
C TYR A 149 -9.75 10.49 16.54
N GLY A 150 -10.48 10.10 17.59
CA GLY A 150 -11.88 10.48 17.77
C GLY A 150 -12.01 12.00 17.87
N PHE A 151 -11.12 12.63 18.65
CA PHE A 151 -11.04 14.08 18.75
C PHE A 151 -10.71 14.75 17.39
N SER A 152 -9.67 14.31 16.70
CA SER A 152 -9.27 14.85 15.39
C SER A 152 -10.40 14.72 14.38
N ARG A 153 -11.06 13.57 14.33
CA ARG A 153 -12.21 13.32 13.45
C ARG A 153 -13.39 14.23 13.80
N PHE A 154 -13.71 14.37 15.09
CA PHE A 154 -14.77 15.28 15.54
C PHE A 154 -14.49 16.72 15.09
N CYS A 155 -13.29 17.23 15.38
CA CYS A 155 -12.87 18.56 14.97
C CYS A 155 -12.88 18.74 13.45
N HIS A 156 -12.39 17.74 12.70
CA HIS A 156 -12.41 17.75 11.24
C HIS A 156 -13.85 17.80 10.71
N ASN A 157 -14.74 16.97 11.22
CA ASN A 157 -16.13 16.96 10.80
C ASN A 157 -16.85 18.28 11.15
N LEU A 158 -16.46 18.95 12.24
CA LEU A 158 -17.09 20.21 12.64
C LEU A 158 -16.61 21.42 11.81
N PHE A 159 -15.30 21.50 11.54
CA PHE A 159 -14.66 22.69 10.98
C PHE A 159 -14.14 22.55 9.55
N PHE A 160 -13.88 21.33 9.08
CA PHE A 160 -13.26 21.07 7.78
C PHE A 160 -14.23 20.46 6.75
N ASP A 161 -15.36 19.90 7.18
CA ASP A 161 -16.40 19.40 6.26
C ASP A 161 -17.15 20.55 5.55
N PRO A 162 -17.09 20.67 4.20
CA PRO A 162 -17.77 21.73 3.44
C PRO A 162 -19.27 21.85 3.71
N GLY A 163 -19.93 20.77 4.12
CA GLY A 163 -21.35 20.76 4.44
C GLY A 163 -21.73 21.37 5.79
N LYS A 164 -20.76 21.82 6.60
CA LYS A 164 -21.01 22.34 7.97
C LYS A 164 -20.81 23.85 8.08
N LYS A 165 -21.56 24.48 9.00
CA LYS A 165 -21.43 25.90 9.32
C LYS A 165 -20.02 26.29 9.79
N GLY A 166 -19.33 25.39 10.49
CA GLY A 166 -17.95 25.60 10.94
C GLY A 166 -16.98 25.82 9.78
N PHE A 167 -17.15 25.12 8.66
CA PHE A 167 -16.34 25.33 7.47
C PHE A 167 -16.49 26.73 6.90
N ALA A 168 -17.70 27.25 6.79
CA ALA A 168 -17.93 28.61 6.29
C ALA A 168 -17.26 29.67 7.17
N ILE A 169 -17.27 29.48 8.50
CA ILE A 169 -16.58 30.37 9.46
C ILE A 169 -15.07 30.33 9.24
N MET A 170 -14.50 29.12 9.20
CA MET A 170 -13.06 28.93 9.02
C MET A 170 -12.57 29.42 7.65
N ARG A 171 -13.37 29.23 6.60
CA ARG A 171 -13.07 29.75 5.27
C ARG A 171 -13.06 31.28 5.22
N ARG A 172 -14.02 31.95 5.87
CA ARG A 172 -14.00 33.42 6.01
C ARG A 172 -12.79 33.90 6.79
N LEU A 173 -12.44 33.21 7.87
CA LEU A 173 -11.22 33.51 8.62
C LEU A 173 -9.97 33.35 7.76
N ALA A 174 -9.87 32.26 6.99
CA ALA A 174 -8.74 32.01 6.09
C ALA A 174 -8.58 33.10 5.03
N MET A 175 -9.69 33.58 4.43
CA MET A 175 -9.66 34.69 3.47
C MET A 175 -9.16 36.00 4.09
N LYS A 176 -9.58 36.32 5.32
CA LYS A 176 -9.10 37.52 6.03
C LYS A 176 -7.64 37.42 6.48
N VAL A 177 -7.22 36.21 6.88
CA VAL A 177 -5.86 35.98 7.36
C VAL A 177 -4.86 36.00 6.21
N LYS A 178 -5.24 35.50 5.02
CA LYS A 178 -4.36 35.45 3.85
C LYS A 178 -3.92 36.85 3.41
N GLY A 179 -2.61 37.05 3.24
CA GLY A 179 -2.01 38.33 2.88
C GLY A 179 -1.94 39.35 4.02
N SER A 180 -2.52 39.05 5.19
CA SER A 180 -2.51 39.94 6.35
C SER A 180 -1.26 39.76 7.21
N ARG A 181 -1.02 40.69 8.14
CA ARG A 181 0.04 40.55 9.15
C ARG A 181 -0.16 39.34 10.09
N MET A 182 -1.38 38.78 10.14
CA MET A 182 -1.72 37.62 10.96
C MET A 182 -1.44 36.27 10.28
N GLU A 183 -1.07 36.24 8.99
CA GLU A 183 -0.77 35.00 8.27
C GLU A 183 0.38 34.21 8.93
N LYS A 184 1.51 34.87 9.22
CA LYS A 184 2.67 34.22 9.85
C LYS A 184 2.37 33.71 11.27
N PRO A 185 1.75 34.50 12.18
CA PRO A 185 1.31 33.99 13.48
C PRO A 185 0.36 32.79 13.39
N PHE A 186 -0.62 32.84 12.48
CA PHE A 186 -1.59 31.77 12.29
C PHE A 186 -0.92 30.47 11.82
N HIS A 187 -0.02 30.57 10.83
CA HIS A 187 0.77 29.43 10.36
C HIS A 187 1.67 28.86 11.46
N LYS A 188 2.35 29.70 12.24
CA LYS A 188 3.16 29.22 13.39
C LYS A 188 2.33 28.48 14.43
N LEU A 189 1.12 28.97 14.72
CA LEU A 189 0.19 28.31 15.64
C LEU A 189 -0.23 26.94 15.08
N GLU A 190 -0.64 26.89 13.81
CA GLU A 190 -0.95 25.62 13.14
C GLU A 190 0.22 24.64 13.21
N TYR A 191 1.42 25.09 12.82
CA TYR A 191 2.61 24.25 12.79
C TYR A 191 2.94 23.71 14.19
N LEU A 192 2.90 24.54 15.23
CA LEU A 192 3.11 24.10 16.61
C LEU A 192 2.08 23.05 17.03
N LEU A 193 0.79 23.32 16.82
CA LEU A 193 -0.29 22.39 17.18
C LEU A 193 -0.17 21.06 16.44
N LYS A 194 0.06 21.09 15.12
CA LYS A 194 0.22 19.87 14.32
C LYS A 194 1.52 19.14 14.63
N THR A 195 2.59 19.84 15.00
CA THR A 195 3.84 19.22 15.43
C THR A 195 3.65 18.48 16.75
N MET A 196 3.04 19.12 17.74
CA MET A 196 2.75 18.50 19.03
C MET A 196 1.82 17.28 18.90
N LEU A 197 0.76 17.37 18.09
CA LEU A 197 -0.25 16.30 18.00
C LEU A 197 0.11 15.18 17.01
N TYR A 198 0.77 15.50 15.89
CA TYR A 198 0.95 14.56 14.78
C TYR A 198 2.39 14.47 14.24
N GLY A 199 3.32 15.26 14.79
CA GLY A 199 4.68 15.39 14.26
C GLY A 199 4.70 16.00 12.86
N CYS A 200 4.05 17.14 12.65
CA CYS A 200 4.04 17.85 11.37
C CYS A 200 5.46 18.12 10.81
N ARG A 201 5.57 18.11 9.48
CA ARG A 201 6.79 18.50 8.72
C ARG A 201 6.57 19.73 7.83
N ASP A 202 5.47 20.43 8.04
CA ASP A 202 5.13 21.69 7.36
C ASP A 202 5.08 21.66 5.82
N CYS A 203 4.70 20.53 5.23
CA CYS A 203 4.62 20.39 3.76
C CYS A 203 3.54 21.24 3.05
N GLY A 204 2.68 21.92 3.81
CA GLY A 204 1.54 22.74 3.32
C GLY A 204 0.44 22.05 2.50
N ASP A 205 0.68 20.87 1.94
CA ASP A 205 -0.31 20.03 1.25
C ASP A 205 -0.66 18.82 2.14
N CYS A 206 -1.64 18.97 3.03
CA CYS A 206 -1.76 18.10 4.21
C CYS A 206 -2.48 16.77 3.95
N ALA A 207 -1.77 15.63 4.02
CA ALA A 207 -2.33 14.28 3.87
C ALA A 207 -2.69 13.58 5.19
N LEU A 208 -2.94 14.33 6.27
CA LEU A 208 -3.25 13.76 7.58
C LEU A 208 -4.53 12.94 7.56
N VAL A 209 -5.60 13.49 6.98
CA VAL A 209 -6.94 12.89 7.01
C VAL A 209 -6.97 11.58 6.22
N ASP A 210 -6.24 11.53 5.12
CA ASP A 210 -6.17 10.39 4.21
C ASP A 210 -5.55 9.17 4.89
N VAL A 211 -4.52 9.36 5.71
CA VAL A 211 -3.85 8.30 6.49
C VAL A 211 -4.33 8.28 7.95
N ALA A 212 -5.64 8.46 8.14
CA ALA A 212 -6.31 8.35 9.44
C ALA A 212 -5.68 9.21 10.56
N PHE A 213 -5.37 10.48 10.28
CA PHE A 213 -4.67 11.42 11.17
C PHE A 213 -3.30 10.95 11.66
N LEU A 214 -2.58 10.23 10.79
CA LEU A 214 -1.15 9.94 10.95
C LEU A 214 -0.41 10.69 9.84
N CYS A 215 0.62 11.45 10.19
CA CYS A 215 1.35 12.24 9.19
C CYS A 215 2.28 11.32 8.38
N PRO A 216 2.04 11.10 7.07
CA PRO A 216 2.92 10.26 6.26
C PRO A 216 4.31 10.87 6.10
N MET A 217 4.41 12.21 6.14
CA MET A 217 5.69 12.93 6.01
C MET A 217 6.60 12.77 7.23
N SER A 218 6.07 12.39 8.40
CA SER A 218 6.90 12.19 9.61
C SER A 218 6.98 10.77 10.09
N GLN A 219 5.91 9.98 9.90
CA GLN A 219 5.81 8.62 10.44
C GLN A 219 6.12 7.54 9.40
N CYS A 220 6.32 7.90 8.13
CA CYS A 220 6.83 6.99 7.11
C CYS A 220 8.24 7.43 6.70
N PRO A 221 9.28 6.59 6.84
CA PRO A 221 10.64 6.94 6.40
C PRO A 221 10.76 7.20 4.89
N LYS A 222 9.79 6.70 4.13
CA LYS A 222 9.68 6.88 2.67
C LYS A 222 8.73 8.01 2.28
N HIS A 223 8.14 8.73 3.25
CA HIS A 223 7.15 9.80 3.05
C HIS A 223 5.98 9.44 2.12
N GLN A 224 5.58 8.17 2.07
CA GLN A 224 4.57 7.68 1.13
C GLN A 224 3.15 8.00 1.60
N ARG A 225 2.39 8.68 0.73
CA ARG A 225 0.98 9.04 0.93
C ARG A 225 -0.01 7.98 0.48
N ASN A 226 0.44 7.03 -0.33
CA ASN A 226 -0.27 5.80 -0.67
C ASN A 226 0.60 4.61 -0.28
N GLY A 227 0.02 3.58 0.32
CA GLY A 227 0.76 2.41 0.73
C GLY A 227 -0.16 1.26 1.15
N PRO A 228 0.40 0.20 1.75
CA PRO A 228 1.81 0.05 2.14
C PRO A 228 2.78 -0.09 0.95
N CYS A 229 4.07 0.17 1.17
CA CYS A 229 5.12 0.13 0.15
C CYS A 229 5.59 -1.28 -0.29
N GLY A 230 4.86 -2.34 0.06
CA GLY A 230 5.28 -3.74 -0.12
C GLY A 230 6.37 -4.24 0.85
N GLY A 231 7.15 -3.32 1.44
CA GLY A 231 8.24 -3.65 2.35
C GLY A 231 7.86 -4.02 3.78
N SER A 232 6.64 -3.69 4.22
CA SER A 232 6.24 -3.95 5.61
C SER A 232 6.13 -5.45 5.89
N TYR A 233 6.75 -5.91 6.97
CA TYR A 233 6.77 -7.31 7.36
C TYR A 233 6.25 -7.48 8.79
N GLN A 234 5.28 -8.38 8.99
CA GLN A 234 4.65 -8.65 10.30
C GLN A 234 4.18 -7.38 11.05
N GLY A 235 3.69 -6.39 10.29
CA GLY A 235 3.21 -5.11 10.81
C GLY A 235 4.30 -4.05 11.04
N TRP A 236 5.58 -4.38 10.90
CA TRP A 236 6.72 -3.48 11.09
C TRP A 236 7.15 -2.80 9.79
N CYS A 237 7.81 -1.65 9.90
CA CYS A 237 8.46 -0.99 8.79
C CYS A 237 9.76 -1.72 8.43
N GLU A 238 10.07 -1.91 7.14
CA GLU A 238 11.35 -2.54 6.71
C GLU A 238 12.58 -1.74 7.13
N VAL A 239 12.47 -0.41 7.20
CA VAL A 239 13.60 0.47 7.56
C VAL A 239 13.92 0.33 9.05
N TYR A 240 12.90 -0.01 9.85
CA TYR A 240 12.97 -0.07 11.31
C TYR A 240 12.27 -1.34 11.84
N PRO A 241 12.84 -2.53 11.58
CA PRO A 241 12.25 -3.80 12.00
C PRO A 241 12.15 -3.88 13.54
N GLY A 242 11.01 -4.33 14.07
CA GLY A 242 10.80 -4.52 15.51
C GLY A 242 10.68 -3.24 16.35
N THR A 243 10.97 -2.06 15.80
CA THR A 243 10.97 -0.79 16.54
C THR A 243 9.85 0.15 16.10
N GLN A 244 9.55 0.25 14.80
CA GLN A 244 8.50 1.13 14.28
C GLN A 244 7.45 0.35 13.47
N LYS A 245 6.19 0.42 13.93
CA LYS A 245 5.05 -0.12 13.16
C LYS A 245 4.87 0.66 11.86
N CYS A 246 4.53 -0.05 10.79
CA CYS A 246 4.19 0.57 9.51
C CYS A 246 3.00 1.53 9.70
N ILE A 247 3.08 2.74 9.15
CA ILE A 247 2.03 3.75 9.27
C ILE A 247 0.68 3.24 8.76
N TYR A 248 0.66 2.43 7.69
CA TYR A 248 -0.58 1.88 7.13
C TYR A 248 -1.18 0.76 7.99
N VAL A 249 -0.35 0.05 8.76
CA VAL A 249 -0.84 -0.90 9.76
C VAL A 249 -1.51 -0.17 10.92
N LYS A 250 -0.90 0.95 11.37
CA LYS A 250 -1.51 1.84 12.36
C LYS A 250 -2.81 2.45 11.85
N ALA A 251 -2.82 2.95 10.60
CA ALA A 251 -4.00 3.55 9.98
C ALA A 251 -5.13 2.52 9.80
N TYR A 252 -4.83 1.33 9.30
CA TYR A 252 -5.80 0.25 9.13
C TYR A 252 -6.42 -0.15 10.46
N THR A 253 -5.62 -0.42 11.49
CA THR A 253 -6.10 -0.74 12.85
C THR A 253 -7.01 0.36 13.39
N ARG A 254 -6.61 1.63 13.23
CA ARG A 254 -7.40 2.79 13.66
C ARG A 254 -8.74 2.88 12.92
N LEU A 255 -8.75 2.65 11.61
CA LEU A 255 -9.96 2.74 10.78
C LEU A 255 -10.90 1.54 10.95
N LYS A 256 -10.35 0.33 11.09
CA LYS A 256 -11.10 -0.92 11.23
C LYS A 256 -12.01 -0.89 12.46
N ARG A 257 -11.55 -0.31 13.57
CA ARG A 257 -12.35 -0.10 14.78
C ARG A 257 -13.61 0.76 14.54
N TRP A 258 -13.58 1.63 13.53
CA TRP A 258 -14.70 2.49 13.17
C TRP A 258 -15.45 2.01 11.92
N GLY A 259 -15.10 0.84 11.36
CA GLY A 259 -15.68 0.32 10.11
C GLY A 259 -15.37 1.20 8.88
N ARG A 260 -14.20 1.83 8.85
CA ARG A 260 -13.79 2.80 7.81
C ARG A 260 -12.50 2.42 7.07
N GLU A 261 -12.08 1.17 7.13
CA GLU A 261 -10.87 0.67 6.48
C GLU A 261 -10.87 0.89 4.97
N SER A 262 -12.05 0.90 4.34
CA SER A 262 -12.24 1.18 2.91
C SER A 262 -11.73 2.56 2.48
N GLN A 263 -11.55 3.49 3.42
CA GLN A 263 -10.93 4.79 3.16
C GLN A 263 -9.53 4.64 2.53
N LEU A 264 -8.73 3.67 2.99
CA LEU A 264 -7.37 3.44 2.48
C LEU A 264 -7.35 2.91 1.04
N GLU A 265 -8.45 2.32 0.59
CA GLU A 265 -8.57 1.73 -0.76
C GLU A 265 -9.15 2.71 -1.78
N THR A 266 -10.02 3.62 -1.33
CA THR A 266 -10.86 4.43 -2.22
C THR A 266 -10.15 5.69 -2.68
N VAL A 267 -9.25 6.23 -1.85
CA VAL A 267 -8.66 7.55 -2.06
C VAL A 267 -7.20 7.41 -2.49
N LEU A 268 -6.94 7.71 -3.76
CA LEU A 268 -5.58 7.88 -4.27
C LEU A 268 -5.12 9.32 -3.98
N VAL A 269 -4.18 9.47 -3.06
CA VAL A 269 -3.62 10.77 -2.69
C VAL A 269 -2.53 11.14 -3.70
N PRO A 270 -2.57 12.31 -4.35
CA PRO A 270 -1.51 12.69 -5.27
C PRO A 270 -0.17 12.89 -4.53
N PRO A 271 0.95 12.91 -5.27
CA PRO A 271 2.22 13.38 -4.73
C PRO A 271 2.07 14.73 -4.03
N CYS A 272 2.90 14.98 -3.03
CA CYS A 272 2.92 16.25 -2.32
C CYS A 272 3.10 17.41 -3.31
N ASN A 273 2.20 18.39 -3.24
CA ASN A 273 2.44 19.65 -3.93
C ASN A 273 3.49 20.47 -3.17
N TRP A 274 4.73 20.41 -3.64
CA TRP A 274 5.87 21.10 -3.01
C TRP A 274 5.88 22.61 -3.22
N ASP A 275 5.04 23.16 -4.11
CA ASP A 275 4.83 24.62 -4.21
C ASP A 275 4.19 25.20 -2.94
N LEU A 276 3.59 24.33 -2.11
CA LEU A 276 2.99 24.68 -0.83
C LEU A 276 3.94 24.43 0.35
N ASP A 277 5.19 24.02 0.11
CA ASP A 277 6.11 23.71 1.20
C ASP A 277 6.31 24.89 2.16
N SER A 278 6.45 24.59 3.45
CA SER A 278 6.62 25.58 4.51
C SER A 278 5.51 26.64 4.55
N SER A 279 4.29 26.26 4.18
CA SER A 279 3.09 27.11 4.25
C SER A 279 1.95 26.45 5.02
N SER A 280 0.97 27.26 5.43
CA SER A 280 -0.16 26.81 6.24
C SER A 280 -1.07 25.83 5.49
N GLY A 281 -1.09 24.57 5.93
CA GLY A 281 -1.99 23.56 5.38
C GLY A 281 -3.47 23.85 5.65
N TRP A 282 -3.81 24.54 6.75
CA TRP A 282 -5.17 25.00 6.99
C TRP A 282 -5.59 26.08 5.99
N LEU A 283 -4.76 27.10 5.77
CA LEU A 283 -5.07 28.13 4.78
C LEU A 283 -5.15 27.52 3.38
N ASN A 284 -4.22 26.64 3.01
CA ASN A 284 -4.24 26.00 1.69
C ASN A 284 -5.50 25.16 1.47
N TYR A 285 -5.97 24.43 2.49
CA TYR A 285 -7.23 23.71 2.41
C TYR A 285 -8.44 24.64 2.20
N PHE A 286 -8.61 25.64 3.08
CA PHE A 286 -9.79 26.52 3.03
C PHE A 286 -9.80 27.45 1.81
N LEU A 287 -8.63 27.71 1.22
CA LEU A 287 -8.47 28.52 0.02
C LEU A 287 -8.44 27.70 -1.28
N GLY A 288 -8.70 26.38 -1.25
CA GLY A 288 -8.83 25.58 -2.47
C GLY A 288 -7.52 25.08 -3.08
N LYS A 289 -6.37 25.27 -2.42
CA LYS A 289 -5.03 25.05 -3.00
C LYS A 289 -4.50 23.63 -2.87
N ASP A 290 -4.85 22.96 -1.77
CA ASP A 290 -4.33 21.62 -1.47
C ASP A 290 -5.09 20.51 -2.23
N HIS A 291 -4.53 19.30 -2.22
CA HIS A 291 -5.13 18.18 -2.96
C HIS A 291 -6.52 17.76 -2.45
N THR A 292 -6.78 17.90 -1.15
CA THR A 292 -8.07 17.53 -0.56
C THR A 292 -9.14 18.53 -0.98
N ALA A 293 -8.81 19.82 -0.98
CA ALA A 293 -9.71 20.88 -1.39
C ALA A 293 -10.12 20.74 -2.86
N ARG A 294 -9.16 20.46 -3.75
CA ARG A 294 -9.43 20.15 -5.16
C ARG A 294 -10.35 18.94 -5.32
N ARG A 295 -10.07 17.86 -4.59
CA ARG A 295 -10.91 16.65 -4.58
C ARG A 295 -12.35 16.91 -4.12
N LEU A 296 -12.53 17.84 -3.18
CA LEU A 296 -13.85 18.22 -2.64
C LEU A 296 -14.54 19.36 -3.41
N GLY A 297 -13.95 19.84 -4.52
CA GLY A 297 -14.52 20.94 -5.31
C GLY A 297 -14.53 22.29 -4.57
N ILE A 298 -13.61 22.49 -3.62
CA ILE A 298 -13.44 23.78 -2.94
C ILE A 298 -12.69 24.71 -3.90
N GLU A 299 -13.42 25.66 -4.49
CA GLU A 299 -12.84 26.63 -5.43
C GLU A 299 -11.91 27.64 -4.74
N GLU A 300 -10.88 28.08 -5.46
CA GLU A 300 -10.03 29.19 -5.00
C GLU A 300 -10.82 30.51 -5.02
N PRO A 301 -10.81 31.31 -3.93
CA PRO A 301 -11.47 32.61 -3.94
C PRO A 301 -10.85 33.55 -4.97
N SER A 302 -11.68 34.29 -5.71
CA SER A 302 -11.17 35.32 -6.63
C SER A 302 -10.43 36.44 -5.89
N ASP A 303 -9.41 37.05 -6.50
CA ASP A 303 -8.61 38.13 -5.88
C ASP A 303 -9.45 39.31 -5.35
N LYS A 304 -10.62 39.57 -5.93
CA LYS A 304 -11.56 40.60 -5.46
C LYS A 304 -12.18 40.24 -4.11
N SER A 305 -12.46 38.97 -3.87
CA SER A 305 -13.10 38.47 -2.64
C SER A 305 -12.16 38.44 -1.42
N ILE A 306 -10.85 38.38 -1.66
CA ILE A 306 -9.82 38.38 -0.61
C ILE A 306 -9.60 39.80 -0.06
N LYS A 307 -9.74 40.83 -0.89
CA LYS A 307 -9.54 42.24 -0.50
C LYS A 307 -10.76 42.90 0.15
N SER A 308 -11.96 42.32 0.01
CA SER A 308 -13.22 42.88 0.50
C SER A 308 -13.72 42.27 1.83
N GLY A 309 -12.92 41.39 2.46
CA GLY A 309 -13.30 40.59 3.63
C GLY A 309 -12.87 41.15 4.96
#